data_AF-A0A0Q8S2F8-F1
#
_entry.id   AF-A0A0Q8S2F8-F1
#
_cell.length_a   1.000
_cell.length_b   1.000
_cell.length_c   1.000
_cell.angle_alpha   90.00
_cell.angle_beta   90.00
_cell.angle_gamma   90.00
#
_symmetry.space_group_name_H-M   'P 1'
#
loop_
_entity.id
_entity.type
_entity.pdbx_description
1 polymer ?
#
loop_
_entity_poly.entity_id
_entity_poly.type
_entity_poly.pdbx_seq_one_letter_code
_entity_poly.pdbx_strand_id
1 'polypeptide(L)'
;MPTTLVQPLLRLALAALFAALAPLASAASFDCAKARSAMEKLICSDAPLSALDDQLNTAFKEAITRSKARPQLVQWQREWLQSYEVTQCKDARCLGQEFAGRIALLQSVAPATAASAKWNGTYTRYHQGKPDKDSASLAIVGLQDGKVYLAGDAVWYGPNAANGQVNVGEIRGVGTLRNGLLAYDGDGCTATLALQRGGLAVKEDDGCGGMHVTFVGEYRRK
;
A
#
# COMPACT_ATOMS: atom_id res chain seq x y z
N MET A 1 11.44 -75.41 -23.42
CA MET A 1 12.15 -74.58 -22.42
C MET A 1 13.43 -74.07 -23.08
N PRO A 2 13.87 -72.80 -22.97
CA PRO A 2 13.30 -71.67 -22.23
C PRO A 2 13.17 -70.34 -23.02
N THR A 3 12.32 -69.46 -22.47
CA THR A 3 12.41 -67.99 -22.35
C THR A 3 12.63 -67.08 -23.56
N THR A 4 11.55 -66.41 -23.95
CA THR A 4 11.50 -65.13 -24.67
C THR A 4 12.07 -63.99 -23.84
N LEU A 5 13.03 -63.24 -24.40
CA LEU A 5 13.62 -62.02 -23.84
C LEU A 5 13.10 -60.82 -24.65
N VAL A 6 11.90 -60.33 -24.32
CA VAL A 6 11.35 -59.11 -24.93
C VAL A 6 10.70 -58.25 -23.85
N GLN A 7 11.43 -57.84 -22.82
CA GLN A 7 10.89 -56.94 -21.78
C GLN A 7 11.97 -56.27 -20.91
N PRO A 8 12.71 -55.27 -21.44
CA PRO A 8 13.07 -54.17 -20.54
C PRO A 8 12.73 -52.78 -21.10
N LEU A 9 12.51 -52.65 -22.42
CA LEU A 9 12.34 -51.34 -23.05
C LEU A 9 10.97 -50.69 -22.80
N LEU A 10 9.93 -51.48 -22.51
CA LEU A 10 8.59 -50.93 -22.26
C LEU A 10 8.45 -50.29 -20.87
N ARG A 11 9.33 -50.62 -19.90
CA ARG A 11 9.28 -50.05 -18.54
C ARG A 11 9.97 -48.67 -18.45
N LEU A 12 10.92 -48.38 -19.34
CA LEU A 12 11.62 -47.10 -19.37
C LEU A 12 10.81 -45.98 -20.04
N ALA A 13 9.85 -46.33 -20.91
CA ALA A 13 8.98 -45.34 -21.56
C ALA A 13 7.91 -44.76 -20.61
N LEU A 14 7.48 -45.51 -19.58
CA LEU A 14 6.43 -45.05 -18.66
C LEU A 14 6.96 -44.14 -17.54
N ALA A 15 8.25 -44.23 -17.21
CA ALA A 15 8.88 -43.38 -16.18
C ALA A 15 9.21 -41.98 -16.69
N ALA A 16 9.42 -41.81 -18.00
CA ALA A 16 9.71 -40.51 -18.61
C ALA A 16 8.46 -39.62 -18.76
N LEU A 17 7.25 -40.20 -18.76
CA LEU A 17 6.00 -39.44 -18.95
C LEU A 17 5.50 -38.78 -17.65
N PHE A 18 5.96 -39.24 -16.48
CA PHE A 18 5.56 -38.67 -15.18
C PHE A 18 6.44 -37.51 -14.69
N ALA A 19 7.58 -37.24 -15.33
CA ALA A 19 8.50 -36.17 -14.93
C ALA A 19 8.15 -34.79 -15.52
N ALA A 20 7.16 -34.71 -16.42
CA ALA A 20 6.82 -33.47 -17.14
C ALA A 20 5.70 -32.62 -16.50
N LEU A 21 5.19 -33.02 -15.32
CA LEU A 21 4.21 -32.25 -14.54
C LEU A 21 4.78 -31.76 -13.21
N ALA A 22 6.06 -31.36 -13.19
CA ALA A 22 6.51 -30.50 -12.11
C ALA A 22 5.62 -29.24 -12.14
N PRO A 23 4.83 -28.93 -11.10
CA PRO A 23 4.11 -27.67 -11.07
C PRO A 23 5.15 -26.58 -11.26
N LEU A 24 4.95 -25.71 -12.25
CA LEU A 24 5.66 -24.43 -12.33
C LEU A 24 5.61 -23.86 -10.92
N ALA A 25 6.77 -23.76 -10.27
CA ALA A 25 6.85 -23.18 -8.95
C ALA A 25 6.49 -21.71 -9.12
N SER A 26 5.19 -21.40 -8.99
CA SER A 26 4.67 -20.05 -8.87
C SER A 26 5.30 -19.50 -7.60
N ALA A 27 6.34 -18.68 -7.78
CA ALA A 27 6.98 -18.01 -6.67
C ALA A 27 6.02 -16.87 -6.28
N ALA A 28 5.23 -17.14 -5.24
CA ALA A 28 4.58 -16.10 -4.47
C ALA A 28 5.57 -15.63 -3.41
N SER A 29 5.38 -14.44 -2.88
CA SER A 29 6.28 -13.88 -1.87
C SER A 29 6.20 -14.61 -0.52
N PHE A 30 5.34 -15.62 -0.43
CA PHE A 30 5.08 -16.49 0.71
C PHE A 30 4.91 -17.96 0.27
N ASP A 31 4.93 -18.87 1.24
CA ASP A 31 4.75 -20.30 1.02
C ASP A 31 3.28 -20.62 0.69
N CYS A 32 3.01 -20.95 -0.58
CA CYS A 32 1.66 -21.30 -1.03
C CYS A 32 1.04 -22.52 -0.35
N ALA A 33 1.85 -23.43 0.21
CA ALA A 33 1.32 -24.54 1.00
C ALA A 33 0.71 -24.06 2.34
N LYS A 34 1.01 -22.83 2.76
CA LYS A 34 0.51 -22.20 4.00
C LYS A 34 -0.58 -21.16 3.75
N ALA A 35 -1.05 -20.98 2.52
CA ALA A 35 -2.11 -20.04 2.17
C ALA A 35 -3.40 -20.32 2.96
N ARG A 36 -3.94 -19.31 3.65
CA ARG A 36 -5.16 -19.40 4.47
C ARG A 36 -6.28 -18.52 3.93
N SER A 37 -5.96 -17.28 3.57
CA SER A 37 -6.94 -16.29 3.12
C SER A 37 -7.40 -16.55 1.67
N ALA A 38 -8.56 -16.01 1.31
CA ALA A 38 -9.05 -16.08 -0.07
C ALA A 38 -8.07 -15.40 -1.04
N MET A 39 -7.48 -14.27 -0.63
CA MET A 39 -6.48 -13.55 -1.40
C MET A 39 -5.21 -14.37 -1.60
N GLU A 40 -4.67 -14.98 -0.54
CA GLU A 40 -3.47 -15.84 -0.63
C GLU A 40 -3.72 -17.04 -1.55
N LYS A 41 -4.88 -17.70 -1.44
CA LYS A 41 -5.24 -18.83 -2.31
C LYS A 41 -5.36 -18.39 -3.77
N LEU A 42 -5.94 -17.22 -4.02
CA LEU A 42 -6.06 -16.64 -5.35
C LEU A 42 -4.68 -16.35 -5.96
N ILE A 43 -3.77 -15.72 -5.20
CA ILE A 43 -2.38 -15.48 -5.61
C ILE A 43 -1.70 -16.80 -5.98
N CYS A 44 -1.84 -17.83 -5.14
CA CYS A 44 -1.21 -19.13 -5.37
C CYS A 44 -1.80 -19.92 -6.54
N SER A 45 -3.07 -19.68 -6.91
CA SER A 45 -3.72 -20.37 -8.02
C SER A 45 -3.53 -19.69 -9.38
N ASP A 46 -3.04 -18.45 -9.41
CA ASP A 46 -2.87 -17.65 -10.62
C ASP A 46 -1.39 -17.26 -10.81
N ALA A 47 -0.72 -17.89 -11.77
CA ALA A 47 0.73 -17.70 -11.97
C ALA A 47 1.12 -16.25 -12.31
N PRO A 48 0.40 -15.50 -13.17
CA PRO A 48 0.66 -14.07 -13.37
C PRO A 48 0.55 -13.24 -12.08
N LEU A 49 -0.48 -13.48 -11.27
CA LEU A 49 -0.68 -12.78 -10.01
C LEU A 49 0.38 -13.13 -8.96
N SER A 50 0.80 -14.39 -8.90
CA SER A 50 1.94 -14.83 -8.09
C SER A 50 3.22 -14.09 -8.45
N ALA A 51 3.54 -13.98 -9.75
CA ALA A 51 4.72 -13.24 -10.19
C ALA A 51 4.64 -11.75 -9.83
N LEU A 52 3.44 -11.18 -9.85
CA LEU A 52 3.23 -9.78 -9.47
C LEU A 52 3.36 -9.56 -7.95
N ASP A 53 2.91 -10.50 -7.12
CA ASP A 53 3.14 -10.51 -5.67
C ASP A 53 4.64 -10.51 -5.32
N ASP A 54 5.43 -11.30 -6.06
CA ASP A 54 6.90 -11.31 -5.93
C ASP A 54 7.56 -9.98 -6.32
N GLN A 55 7.09 -9.37 -7.41
CA GLN A 55 7.54 -8.03 -7.83
C GLN A 55 7.18 -6.97 -6.79
N LEU A 56 5.97 -7.04 -6.23
CA LEU A 56 5.50 -6.17 -5.16
C LEU A 56 6.40 -6.27 -3.92
N ASN A 57 6.71 -7.48 -3.47
CA ASN A 57 7.62 -7.72 -2.35
C ASN A 57 9.03 -7.19 -2.63
N THR A 58 9.52 -7.36 -3.85
CA THR A 58 10.83 -6.84 -4.28
C THR A 58 10.85 -5.31 -4.25
N ALA A 59 9.88 -4.66 -4.90
CA ALA A 59 9.74 -3.20 -4.91
C ALA A 59 9.64 -2.61 -3.50
N PHE A 60 8.92 -3.29 -2.59
CA PHE A 60 8.80 -2.89 -1.20
C PHE A 60 10.15 -2.91 -0.46
N LYS A 61 10.93 -3.98 -0.62
CA LYS A 61 12.28 -4.11 -0.02
C LYS A 61 13.22 -3.02 -0.56
N GLU A 62 13.18 -2.77 -1.86
CA GLU A 62 13.99 -1.71 -2.48
C GLU A 62 13.61 -0.31 -1.99
N ALA A 63 12.31 -0.03 -1.86
CA ALA A 63 11.81 1.24 -1.34
C ALA A 63 12.30 1.49 0.11
N ILE A 64 12.30 0.47 0.96
CA ILE A 64 12.85 0.53 2.32
C ILE A 64 14.33 0.88 2.29
N THR A 65 15.11 0.17 1.48
CA THR A 65 16.56 0.38 1.38
C THR A 65 16.88 1.79 0.88
N ARG A 66 16.17 2.26 -0.14
CA ARG A 66 16.39 3.56 -0.79
C ARG A 66 16.01 4.74 0.12
N SER A 67 14.83 4.69 0.76
CA SER A 67 14.30 5.81 1.55
C SER A 67 14.88 5.93 2.95
N LYS A 68 15.38 4.81 3.52
CA LYS A 68 15.69 4.67 4.95
C LYS A 68 14.50 4.99 5.88
N ALA A 69 13.27 5.01 5.37
CA ALA A 69 12.04 5.29 6.10
C ALA A 69 11.24 4.01 6.40
N ARG A 70 11.94 2.99 6.94
CA ARG A 70 11.37 1.65 7.16
C ARG A 70 10.06 1.67 7.97
N PRO A 71 9.94 2.38 9.11
CA PRO A 71 8.69 2.40 9.88
C PRO A 71 7.50 2.91 9.06
N GLN A 72 7.71 3.99 8.31
CA GLN A 72 6.67 4.63 7.50
C GLN A 72 6.24 3.74 6.34
N LEU A 73 7.19 3.11 5.64
CA LEU A 73 6.87 2.23 4.52
C LEU A 73 6.19 0.93 4.97
N VAL A 74 6.60 0.35 6.11
CA VAL A 74 5.94 -0.84 6.67
C VAL A 74 4.49 -0.52 7.04
N GLN A 75 4.25 0.62 7.70
CA GLN A 75 2.90 1.05 8.03
C GLN A 75 2.07 1.28 6.76
N TRP A 76 2.62 2.05 5.81
CA TRP A 76 1.95 2.34 4.54
C TRP A 76 1.60 1.07 3.74
N GLN A 77 2.46 0.05 3.75
CA GLN A 77 2.19 -1.23 3.07
C GLN A 77 1.08 -2.02 3.76
N ARG A 78 1.06 -2.02 5.10
CA ARG A 78 0.02 -2.71 5.88
C ARG A 78 -1.35 -2.07 5.70
N GLU A 79 -1.41 -0.74 5.76
CA GLU A 79 -2.64 0.01 5.53
C GLU A 79 -3.19 -0.23 4.13
N TRP A 80 -2.33 -0.20 3.11
CA TRP A 80 -2.75 -0.51 1.74
C TRP A 80 -3.30 -1.94 1.60
N LEU A 81 -2.66 -2.94 2.21
CA LEU A 81 -3.18 -4.33 2.20
C LEU A 81 -4.54 -4.47 2.91
N GLN A 82 -4.88 -3.55 3.82
CA GLN A 82 -6.14 -3.53 4.56
C GLN A 82 -7.18 -2.58 3.94
N SER A 83 -6.79 -1.85 2.90
CA SER A 83 -7.66 -0.87 2.24
C SER A 83 -8.86 -1.55 1.59
N TYR A 84 -9.92 -0.77 1.37
CA TYR A 84 -11.13 -1.27 0.75
C TYR A 84 -10.86 -1.75 -0.68
N GLU A 85 -10.03 -1.02 -1.41
CA GLU A 85 -9.57 -1.27 -2.77
C GLU A 85 -9.00 -2.69 -2.92
N VAL A 86 -8.14 -3.10 -1.98
CA VAL A 86 -7.52 -4.44 -1.98
C VAL A 86 -8.48 -5.50 -1.43
N THR A 87 -9.10 -5.23 -0.29
CA THR A 87 -9.88 -6.26 0.44
C THR A 87 -11.20 -6.61 -0.25
N GLN A 88 -11.72 -5.74 -1.12
CA GLN A 88 -12.93 -6.01 -1.89
C GLN A 88 -12.68 -6.88 -3.12
N CYS A 89 -11.44 -6.99 -3.61
CA CYS A 89 -11.13 -7.75 -4.82
C CYS A 89 -11.59 -9.21 -4.73
N LYS A 90 -12.29 -9.68 -5.78
CA LYS A 90 -12.83 -11.05 -5.87
C LYS A 90 -12.17 -11.90 -6.95
N ASP A 91 -11.36 -11.30 -7.81
CA ASP A 91 -10.71 -11.97 -8.93
C ASP A 91 -9.26 -11.48 -9.12
N ALA A 92 -8.50 -12.25 -9.90
CA ALA A 92 -7.08 -11.99 -10.15
C ALA A 92 -6.84 -10.68 -10.92
N ARG A 93 -7.81 -10.25 -11.74
CA ARG A 93 -7.72 -9.00 -12.50
C ARG A 93 -7.75 -7.79 -11.57
N CYS A 94 -8.69 -7.76 -10.63
CA CYS A 94 -8.79 -6.70 -9.63
C CYS A 94 -7.50 -6.62 -8.80
N LEU A 95 -7.06 -7.74 -8.23
CA LEU A 95 -5.86 -7.74 -7.40
C LEU A 95 -4.60 -7.40 -8.20
N GLY A 96 -4.53 -7.84 -9.46
CA GLY A 96 -3.46 -7.49 -10.38
C GLY A 96 -3.35 -5.99 -10.64
N GLN A 97 -4.47 -5.28 -10.77
CA GLN A 97 -4.48 -3.82 -10.94
C GLN A 97 -3.96 -3.11 -9.69
N GLU A 98 -4.43 -3.53 -8.50
CA GLU A 98 -3.97 -2.99 -7.23
C GLU A 98 -2.46 -3.20 -7.02
N PHE A 99 -1.98 -4.40 -7.30
CA PHE A 99 -0.56 -4.73 -7.14
C PHE A 99 0.32 -3.93 -8.11
N ALA A 100 -0.11 -3.79 -9.37
CA ALA A 100 0.63 -2.99 -10.36
C ALA A 100 0.70 -1.51 -9.96
N GLY A 101 -0.41 -0.91 -9.53
CA GLY A 101 -0.44 0.46 -9.02
C GLY A 101 0.46 0.65 -7.81
N ARG A 102 0.44 -0.32 -6.88
CA ARG A 102 1.29 -0.29 -5.69
C ARG A 102 2.78 -0.43 -6.01
N ILE A 103 3.14 -1.31 -6.94
CA ILE A 103 4.53 -1.46 -7.42
C ILE A 103 5.03 -0.11 -7.96
N ALA A 104 4.26 0.56 -8.81
CA ALA A 104 4.64 1.87 -9.36
C ALA A 104 4.89 2.91 -8.27
N LEU A 105 4.01 2.97 -7.25
CA LEU A 105 4.20 3.85 -6.09
C LEU A 105 5.48 3.52 -5.33
N LEU A 106 5.73 2.24 -5.02
CA LEU A 106 6.93 1.81 -4.29
C LEU A 106 8.23 2.09 -5.07
N GLN A 107 8.21 1.87 -6.39
CA GLN A 107 9.33 2.21 -7.27
C GLN A 107 9.60 3.72 -7.29
N SER A 108 8.55 4.54 -7.21
CA SER A 108 8.67 6.00 -7.16
C SER A 108 9.10 6.56 -5.79
N VAL A 109 9.22 5.73 -4.74
CA VAL A 109 9.69 6.19 -3.42
C VAL A 109 11.06 6.85 -3.55
N ALA A 110 11.20 8.04 -2.99
CA ALA A 110 12.42 8.82 -3.09
C ALA A 110 13.57 8.24 -2.25
N PRO A 111 14.83 8.44 -2.69
CA PRO A 111 15.99 8.19 -1.85
C PRO A 111 16.01 9.14 -0.64
N ALA A 112 16.67 8.71 0.44
CA ALA A 112 16.81 9.49 1.67
C ALA A 112 17.43 10.90 1.47
N THR A 113 18.14 11.12 0.36
CA THR A 113 18.76 12.40 -0.01
C THR A 113 17.82 13.38 -0.70
N ALA A 114 16.64 12.94 -1.15
CA ALA A 114 15.70 13.82 -1.83
C ALA A 114 15.01 14.80 -0.86
N ALA A 115 14.65 15.98 -1.37
CA ALA A 115 13.95 16.99 -0.59
C ALA A 115 12.59 16.51 -0.05
N SER A 116 11.87 15.67 -0.81
CA SER A 116 10.59 15.08 -0.39
C SER A 116 10.76 14.10 0.78
N ALA A 117 11.86 13.34 0.83
CA ALA A 117 12.12 12.34 1.87
C ALA A 117 12.27 12.94 3.28
N LYS A 118 12.65 14.23 3.39
CA LYS A 118 12.66 14.99 4.65
C LYS A 118 11.32 14.94 5.38
N TRP A 119 10.24 14.82 4.62
CA TRP A 119 8.87 14.88 5.10
C TRP A 119 8.28 13.53 5.47
N ASN A 120 9.02 12.43 5.25
CA ASN A 120 8.60 11.09 5.68
C ASN A 120 8.23 11.10 7.17
N GLY A 121 7.02 10.64 7.48
CA GLY A 121 6.56 10.57 8.86
C GLY A 121 5.05 10.48 9.00
N THR A 122 4.63 10.27 10.24
CA THR A 122 3.23 10.37 10.66
C THR A 122 3.06 11.65 11.45
N TYR A 123 1.95 12.32 11.22
CA TYR A 123 1.59 13.62 11.76
C TYR A 123 0.22 13.50 12.40
N THR A 124 0.04 14.10 13.57
CA THR A 124 -1.25 14.12 14.25
C THR A 124 -1.67 15.57 14.46
N ARG A 125 -2.96 15.86 14.26
CA ARG A 125 -3.52 17.19 14.43
C ARG A 125 -3.53 17.58 15.90
N TYR A 126 -3.21 18.84 16.16
CA TYR A 126 -3.25 19.45 17.48
C TYR A 126 -4.21 20.63 17.48
N HIS A 127 -4.99 20.74 18.56
CA HIS A 127 -5.84 21.88 18.85
C HIS A 127 -5.50 22.41 20.25
N GLN A 128 -5.24 23.71 20.37
CA GLN A 128 -4.84 24.36 21.63
C GLN A 128 -3.68 23.65 22.36
N GLY A 129 -2.69 23.18 21.59
CA GLY A 129 -1.49 22.53 22.12
C GLY A 129 -1.67 21.08 22.60
N LYS A 130 -2.87 20.51 22.49
CA LYS A 130 -3.17 19.10 22.79
C LYS A 130 -3.48 18.34 21.50
N PRO A 131 -3.25 17.01 21.45
CA PRO A 131 -3.75 16.19 20.37
C PRO A 131 -5.25 16.42 20.20
N ASP A 132 -5.68 16.57 18.95
CA ASP A 132 -7.08 16.73 18.63
C ASP A 132 -7.89 15.52 19.14
N LYS A 133 -8.97 15.80 19.87
CA LYS A 133 -9.86 14.78 20.40
C LYS A 133 -10.64 14.08 19.30
N ASP A 134 -10.94 14.82 18.24
CA ASP A 134 -11.69 14.30 17.10
C ASP A 134 -10.78 13.52 16.14
N SER A 135 -9.48 13.40 16.47
CA SER A 135 -8.45 12.61 15.77
C SER A 135 -8.36 12.88 14.27
N ALA A 136 -7.28 13.54 13.85
CA ALA A 136 -6.86 13.54 12.46
C ALA A 136 -5.37 13.18 12.39
N SER A 137 -5.04 12.21 11.54
CA SER A 137 -3.68 11.76 11.31
C SER A 137 -3.36 11.77 9.83
N LEU A 138 -2.14 12.19 9.52
CA LEU A 138 -1.60 12.18 8.16
C LEU A 138 -0.29 11.40 8.14
N ALA A 139 -0.04 10.65 7.09
CA ALA A 139 1.20 10.01 6.77
C ALA A 139 1.73 10.56 5.45
N ILE A 140 3.02 10.88 5.43
CA ILE A 140 3.73 11.34 4.23
C ILE A 140 4.79 10.31 3.87
N VAL A 141 4.80 9.93 2.59
CA VAL A 141 5.92 9.23 1.95
C VAL A 141 6.42 10.06 0.78
N GLY A 142 7.67 10.51 0.85
CA GLY A 142 8.34 11.25 -0.19
C GLY A 142 8.56 10.38 -1.42
N LEU A 143 8.17 10.90 -2.57
CA LEU A 143 8.36 10.28 -3.88
C LEU A 143 9.37 11.09 -4.71
N GLN A 144 9.82 10.51 -5.81
CA GLN A 144 10.69 11.14 -6.78
C GLN A 144 10.00 12.35 -7.45
N ASP A 145 10.78 13.16 -8.18
CA ASP A 145 10.29 14.28 -8.99
C ASP A 145 9.48 15.33 -8.22
N GLY A 146 9.84 15.57 -6.96
CA GLY A 146 9.14 16.54 -6.11
C GLY A 146 7.72 16.13 -5.77
N LYS A 147 7.39 14.84 -5.84
CA LYS A 147 6.07 14.31 -5.44
C LYS A 147 6.10 13.78 -4.01
N VAL A 148 4.92 13.67 -3.43
CA VAL A 148 4.69 13.09 -2.09
C VAL A 148 3.41 12.28 -2.16
N TYR A 149 3.43 11.07 -1.61
CA TYR A 149 2.21 10.35 -1.27
C TYR A 149 1.70 10.83 0.09
N LEU A 150 0.47 11.31 0.12
CA LEU A 150 -0.27 11.71 1.31
C LEU A 150 -1.31 10.64 1.60
N ALA A 151 -1.37 10.16 2.84
CA ALA A 151 -2.44 9.33 3.36
C ALA A 151 -2.94 9.92 4.68
N GLY A 152 -4.18 9.65 5.04
CA GLY A 152 -4.67 9.96 6.37
C GLY A 152 -6.14 9.72 6.54
N ASP A 153 -6.54 9.81 7.81
CA ASP A 153 -7.90 9.69 8.29
C ASP A 153 -8.20 10.86 9.24
N ALA A 154 -9.46 11.28 9.24
CA ALA A 154 -9.98 12.26 10.16
C ALA A 154 -11.39 11.87 10.59
N VAL A 155 -11.72 12.11 11.85
CA VAL A 155 -13.06 11.84 12.39
C VAL A 155 -13.74 13.16 12.74
N TRP A 156 -15.04 13.20 12.52
CA TRP A 156 -15.92 14.27 12.98
C TRP A 156 -16.98 13.68 13.91
N TYR A 157 -17.10 14.27 15.10
CA TYR A 157 -18.11 13.92 16.08
C TYR A 157 -19.23 14.96 16.05
N GLY A 158 -20.43 14.55 15.63
CA GLY A 158 -21.58 15.43 15.58
C GLY A 158 -22.19 15.69 16.96
N PRO A 159 -23.18 16.62 17.03
CA PRO A 159 -23.90 16.92 18.27
C PRO A 159 -24.50 15.67 18.95
N ASN A 160 -24.85 14.64 18.17
CA ASN A 160 -25.38 13.37 18.67
C ASN A 160 -24.37 12.22 18.56
N ALA A 161 -23.07 12.48 18.71
CA ALA A 161 -22.02 11.46 18.63
C ALA A 161 -22.24 10.26 19.57
N ALA A 162 -22.81 10.49 20.76
CA ALA A 162 -23.18 9.43 21.69
C ALA A 162 -24.18 8.41 21.09
N ASN A 163 -24.94 8.84 20.07
CA ASN A 163 -25.92 8.03 19.35
C ASN A 163 -25.43 7.62 17.96
N GLY A 164 -24.11 7.70 17.71
CA GLY A 164 -23.48 7.24 16.48
C GLY A 164 -23.41 8.27 15.35
N GLN A 165 -23.69 9.56 15.62
CA GLN A 165 -23.43 10.61 14.64
C GLN A 165 -21.91 10.90 14.54
N VAL A 166 -21.22 10.04 13.80
CA VAL A 166 -19.77 10.09 13.59
C VAL A 166 -19.51 9.93 12.10
N ASN A 167 -18.75 10.85 11.52
CA ASN A 167 -18.29 10.77 10.14
C ASN A 167 -16.78 10.52 10.13
N VAL A 168 -16.32 9.66 9.23
CA VAL A 168 -14.90 9.39 9.03
C VAL A 168 -14.57 9.75 7.59
N GLY A 169 -13.50 10.50 7.41
CA GLY A 169 -13.01 10.92 6.12
C GLY A 169 -11.58 10.44 5.91
N GLU A 170 -11.25 10.14 4.66
CA GLU A 170 -9.93 9.69 4.27
C GLU A 170 -9.36 10.61 3.20
N ILE A 171 -8.04 10.73 3.17
CA ILE A 171 -7.29 11.41 2.12
C ILE A 171 -6.18 10.47 1.68
N ARG A 172 -6.10 10.12 0.39
CA ARG A 172 -5.06 9.23 -0.13
C ARG A 172 -4.71 9.57 -1.56
N GLY A 173 -3.44 9.84 -1.83
CA GLY A 173 -3.00 10.08 -3.19
C GLY A 173 -1.68 10.81 -3.28
N VAL A 174 -1.35 11.23 -4.50
CA VAL A 174 -0.07 11.86 -4.80
C VAL A 174 -0.27 13.36 -4.95
N GLY A 175 0.47 14.13 -4.16
CA GLY A 175 0.57 15.58 -4.29
C GLY A 175 1.92 16.03 -4.82
N THR A 176 1.99 17.29 -5.23
CA THR A 176 3.20 17.96 -5.72
C THR A 176 3.77 18.88 -4.65
N LEU A 177 5.05 18.71 -4.32
CA LEU A 177 5.78 19.51 -3.34
C LEU A 177 6.66 20.56 -4.04
N ARG A 178 6.38 21.84 -3.76
CA ARG A 178 7.20 22.96 -4.22
C ARG A 178 7.44 23.94 -3.08
N ASN A 179 8.69 24.26 -2.78
CA ASN A 179 9.06 25.25 -1.76
C ASN A 179 8.43 25.01 -0.38
N GLY A 180 8.27 23.74 0.03
CA GLY A 180 7.62 23.38 1.29
C GLY A 180 6.09 23.43 1.26
N LEU A 181 5.48 23.78 0.14
CA LEU A 181 4.04 23.71 -0.08
C LEU A 181 3.70 22.43 -0.83
N LEU A 182 2.88 21.57 -0.23
CA LEU A 182 2.33 20.37 -0.85
C LEU A 182 0.93 20.68 -1.35
N ALA A 183 0.73 20.67 -2.66
CA ALA A 183 -0.57 20.74 -3.31
C ALA A 183 -1.05 19.32 -3.60
N TYR A 184 -2.23 18.97 -3.08
CA TYR A 184 -2.91 17.71 -3.29
C TYR A 184 -4.16 17.94 -4.14
N ASP A 185 -4.38 17.05 -5.10
CA ASP A 185 -5.59 16.99 -5.94
C ASP A 185 -5.81 15.52 -6.31
N GLY A 186 -6.85 14.91 -5.76
CA GLY A 186 -7.16 13.50 -5.94
C GLY A 186 -8.49 13.11 -5.30
N ASP A 187 -9.21 12.19 -5.94
CA ASP A 187 -10.51 11.66 -5.47
C ASP A 187 -11.57 12.75 -5.19
N GLY A 188 -11.58 13.81 -5.99
CA GLY A 188 -12.49 14.95 -5.81
C GLY A 188 -12.17 15.81 -4.58
N CYS A 189 -10.99 15.61 -3.99
CA CYS A 189 -10.47 16.35 -2.86
C CYS A 189 -9.25 17.18 -3.29
N THR A 190 -9.24 18.46 -2.94
CA THR A 190 -8.06 19.32 -3.08
C THR A 190 -7.61 19.81 -1.72
N ALA A 191 -6.30 19.87 -1.47
CA ALA A 191 -5.78 20.37 -0.21
C ALA A 191 -4.40 21.02 -0.37
N THR A 192 -4.16 22.06 0.41
CA THR A 192 -2.86 22.74 0.46
C THR A 192 -2.22 22.58 1.84
N LEU A 193 -1.05 21.96 1.88
CA LEU A 193 -0.31 21.70 3.12
C LEU A 193 1.00 22.50 3.13
N ALA A 194 1.19 23.32 4.17
CA ALA A 194 2.46 23.99 4.43
C ALA A 194 3.34 23.11 5.34
N LEU A 195 4.43 22.58 4.78
CA LEU A 195 5.38 21.72 5.49
C LEU A 195 6.44 22.57 6.20
N GLN A 196 6.64 22.34 7.49
CA GLN A 196 7.51 23.15 8.35
C GLN A 196 8.34 22.29 9.31
N ARG A 197 9.38 22.86 9.94
CA ARG A 197 10.23 22.09 10.85
C ARG A 197 9.39 21.51 12.00
N GLY A 198 9.35 20.19 12.12
CA GLY A 198 8.64 19.48 13.19
C GLY A 198 7.15 19.22 12.94
N GLY A 199 6.58 19.64 11.81
CA GLY A 199 5.15 19.50 11.56
C GLY A 199 4.69 19.96 10.18
N LEU A 200 3.39 20.14 10.05
CA LEU A 200 2.75 20.71 8.87
C LEU A 200 1.46 21.42 9.25
N ALA A 201 0.94 22.24 8.36
CA ALA A 201 -0.37 22.84 8.49
C ALA A 201 -1.19 22.56 7.23
N VAL A 202 -2.37 21.95 7.36
CA VAL A 202 -3.36 21.91 6.28
C VAL A 202 -4.06 23.26 6.30
N LYS A 203 -3.84 24.07 5.27
CA LYS A 203 -4.33 25.46 5.18
C LYS A 203 -5.77 25.52 4.71
N GLU A 204 -6.06 24.70 3.72
CA GLU A 204 -7.38 24.56 3.11
C GLU A 204 -7.52 23.12 2.65
N ASP A 205 -8.75 22.64 2.74
CA ASP A 205 -9.20 21.44 2.07
C ASP A 205 -10.58 21.69 1.46
N ASP A 206 -10.83 21.06 0.32
CA ASP A 206 -12.12 21.11 -0.37
C ASP A 206 -12.47 19.69 -0.82
N GLY A 207 -13.66 19.21 -0.46
CA GLY A 207 -14.11 17.85 -0.76
C GLY A 207 -13.42 16.73 0.03
N CYS A 208 -12.39 17.04 0.83
CA CYS A 208 -11.63 16.04 1.57
C CYS A 208 -12.41 15.46 2.75
N GLY A 209 -12.49 14.13 2.83
CA GLY A 209 -13.14 13.41 3.92
C GLY A 209 -14.67 13.35 3.88
N GLY A 210 -15.35 14.39 3.34
CA GLY A 210 -16.80 14.43 3.20
C GLY A 210 -17.57 14.63 4.52
N MET A 211 -18.87 14.97 4.42
CA MET A 211 -19.82 15.08 5.55
C MET A 211 -19.25 15.75 6.82
N HIS A 212 -18.84 17.01 6.73
CA HIS A 212 -18.27 17.83 7.83
C HIS A 212 -16.89 17.39 8.37
N VAL A 213 -16.31 16.33 7.84
CA VAL A 213 -14.91 16.00 8.11
C VAL A 213 -14.03 17.03 7.41
N THR A 214 -12.99 17.48 8.11
CA THR A 214 -11.95 18.34 7.55
C THR A 214 -10.59 17.88 8.07
N PHE A 215 -9.57 18.06 7.26
CA PHE A 215 -8.17 17.90 7.58
C PHE A 215 -7.51 19.23 7.96
N VAL A 216 -8.18 20.38 7.81
CA VAL A 216 -7.62 21.70 8.20
C VAL A 216 -7.12 21.67 9.64
N GLY A 217 -5.95 22.26 9.85
CA GLY A 217 -5.35 22.41 11.18
C GLY A 217 -3.83 22.27 11.19
N GLU A 218 -3.28 22.37 12.40
CA GLU A 218 -1.85 22.26 12.67
C GLU A 218 -1.51 20.85 13.13
N TYR A 219 -0.47 20.25 12.56
CA TYR A 219 -0.06 18.89 12.84
C TYR A 219 1.39 18.85 13.31
N ARG A 220 1.67 17.94 14.24
CA ARG A 220 3.02 17.68 14.72
C ARG A 220 3.44 16.28 14.30
N ARG A 221 4.71 16.15 13.92
CA ARG A 221 5.30 14.84 13.63
C ARG A 221 5.37 14.01 14.93
N LYS A 222 5.00 12.73 14.84
CA LYS A 222 5.20 11.74 15.90
C LYS A 222 6.65 11.27 15.98
#